data_AF-A0A6A3I9C8-F1
#
_entry.id   AF-A0A6A3I9C8-F1
#
_cell.length_a   1.000
_cell.length_b   1.000
_cell.length_c   1.000
_cell.angle_alpha   90.00
_cell.angle_beta   90.00
_cell.angle_gamma   90.00
#
_symmetry.space_group_name_H-M   'P 1'
#
loop_
_entity.id
_entity.type
_entity.pdbx_description
1 polymer ?
#
loop_
_entity_poly.entity_id
_entity_poly.type
_entity_poly.pdbx_seq_one_letter_code
_entity_poly.pdbx_strand_id
1 'polypeptide(L)'
;MRDYVQKTRHLVSCIVTNPIDVASQVHVFIFGMREGMTRYCLTRAEPSTLEAAFALVLREDYTVASSYARALTPDDRASAPEPMEIDAIEAESRSRSTSTACGQGSTTTTARATVVHWSATAVASPVIAQRCVARQLQSC
;
A
#
# COMPACT_ATOMS: atom_id res chain seq x y z
N MET A 1 -15.34 -12.39 -5.93
CA MET A 1 -16.62 -11.66 -5.97
C MET A 1 -17.73 -12.32 -6.79
N ARG A 2 -17.43 -13.20 -7.75
CA ARG A 2 -18.38 -13.71 -8.76
C ARG A 2 -19.64 -14.36 -8.17
N ASP A 3 -19.51 -15.21 -7.16
CA ASP A 3 -20.66 -15.91 -6.53
C ASP A 3 -21.67 -14.95 -5.89
N TYR A 4 -21.19 -13.81 -5.35
CA TYR A 4 -22.06 -12.79 -4.78
C TYR A 4 -22.91 -12.13 -5.87
N VAL A 5 -22.27 -11.71 -6.97
CA VAL A 5 -22.96 -11.14 -8.15
C VAL A 5 -23.98 -12.13 -8.73
N GLN A 6 -23.65 -13.43 -8.83
CA GLN A 6 -24.58 -14.46 -9.31
C GLN A 6 -25.76 -14.65 -8.36
N LYS A 7 -25.53 -14.70 -7.05
CA LYS A 7 -26.59 -14.80 -6.03
C LYS A 7 -27.51 -13.58 -6.05
N THR A 8 -26.96 -12.36 -6.20
CA THR A 8 -27.78 -11.15 -6.35
C THR A 8 -28.62 -11.19 -7.63
N ARG A 9 -28.03 -11.55 -8.79
CA ARG A 9 -28.79 -11.71 -10.05
C ARG A 9 -29.94 -12.70 -9.92
N HIS A 10 -29.69 -13.84 -9.27
CA HIS A 10 -30.72 -14.85 -9.02
C HIS A 10 -31.83 -14.30 -8.10
N LEU A 11 -31.46 -13.65 -6.99
CA LEU A 11 -32.41 -13.05 -6.05
C LEU A 11 -33.32 -12.02 -6.75
N VAL A 12 -32.74 -11.11 -7.53
CA VAL A 12 -33.48 -10.08 -8.28
C VAL A 12 -34.40 -10.72 -9.32
N SER A 13 -33.95 -11.77 -10.01
CA SER A 13 -34.78 -12.53 -10.95
C SER A 13 -35.95 -13.28 -10.28
N CYS A 14 -35.91 -13.55 -8.97
CA CYS A 14 -36.98 -14.22 -8.24
C CYS A 14 -38.06 -13.24 -7.73
N ILE A 15 -37.79 -11.94 -7.65
CA ILE A 15 -38.74 -10.93 -7.15
C ILE A 15 -39.61 -10.42 -8.32
N VAL A 16 -40.55 -11.25 -8.76
CA VAL A 16 -41.37 -10.99 -9.95
C VAL A 16 -42.58 -10.08 -9.69
N THR A 17 -43.17 -10.12 -8.49
CA THR A 17 -44.50 -9.52 -8.23
C THR A 17 -44.47 -8.07 -7.78
N ASN A 18 -43.51 -7.69 -6.94
CA ASN A 18 -43.32 -6.32 -6.45
C ASN A 18 -41.81 -6.05 -6.35
N PRO A 19 -41.14 -5.73 -7.47
CA PRO A 19 -39.71 -5.45 -7.46
C PRO A 19 -39.41 -4.20 -6.63
N ILE A 20 -38.34 -4.28 -5.84
CA ILE A 20 -37.75 -3.14 -5.12
C ILE A 20 -37.31 -2.10 -6.17
N ASP A 21 -37.34 -0.80 -5.87
CA ASP A 21 -36.85 0.21 -6.80
C ASP A 21 -35.34 0.03 -7.09
N VAL A 22 -34.90 0.43 -8.28
CA VAL A 22 -33.53 0.17 -8.75
C VAL A 22 -32.48 0.84 -7.86
N ALA A 23 -32.75 2.03 -7.31
CA ALA A 23 -31.82 2.74 -6.45
C ALA A 23 -31.64 2.00 -5.11
N SER A 24 -32.72 1.53 -4.50
CA SER A 24 -32.68 0.67 -3.31
C SER A 24 -32.01 -0.68 -3.59
N GLN A 25 -32.26 -1.30 -4.75
CA GLN A 25 -31.58 -2.55 -5.13
C GLN A 25 -30.06 -2.37 -5.23
N VAL A 26 -29.61 -1.29 -5.89
CA VAL A 26 -28.19 -0.93 -5.96
C VAL A 26 -27.63 -0.61 -4.58
N HIS A 27 -28.34 0.19 -3.77
CA HIS A 27 -27.89 0.57 -2.44
C HIS A 27 -27.70 -0.64 -1.52
N VAL A 28 -28.67 -1.57 -1.50
CA VAL A 28 -28.60 -2.82 -0.74
C VAL A 28 -27.46 -3.71 -1.25
N PHE A 29 -27.21 -3.77 -2.56
CA PHE A 29 -26.08 -4.51 -3.13
C PHE A 29 -24.72 -3.95 -2.68
N ILE A 30 -24.52 -2.62 -2.76
CA ILE A 30 -23.27 -1.97 -2.32
C ILE A 30 -23.10 -2.11 -0.80
N PHE A 31 -24.18 -1.90 -0.04
CA PHE A 31 -24.17 -2.03 1.42
C PHE A 31 -23.84 -3.47 1.86
N GLY A 32 -24.31 -4.49 1.15
CA GLY A 32 -24.00 -5.90 1.43
C GLY A 32 -22.50 -6.23 1.42
N MET A 33 -21.73 -5.63 0.50
CA MET A 33 -20.25 -5.73 0.40
C MET A 33 -19.68 -7.17 0.49
N ARG A 34 -18.56 -7.48 1.15
CA ARG A 34 -17.73 -6.86 2.23
C ARG A 34 -17.15 -5.45 2.02
N GLU A 35 -16.73 -4.81 3.12
CA GLU A 35 -15.91 -3.58 3.14
C GLU A 35 -14.54 -3.75 2.46
N GLY A 36 -14.06 -2.71 1.77
CA GLY A 36 -12.79 -2.71 1.05
C GLY A 36 -12.85 -2.03 -0.31
N MET A 37 -11.78 -2.16 -1.11
CA MET A 37 -11.59 -1.39 -2.34
C MET A 37 -12.76 -1.48 -3.32
N THR A 38 -13.36 -2.66 -3.51
CA THR A 38 -14.51 -2.82 -4.43
C THR A 38 -15.76 -2.08 -3.94
N ARG A 39 -16.04 -2.07 -2.63
CA ARG A 39 -17.15 -1.28 -2.06
C ARG A 39 -16.88 0.21 -2.22
N TYR A 40 -15.66 0.65 -1.93
CA TYR A 40 -15.23 2.04 -2.11
C TYR A 40 -15.36 2.51 -3.58
N CYS A 41 -14.91 1.70 -4.54
CA CYS A 41 -15.06 1.98 -5.97
C CYS A 41 -16.52 2.18 -6.37
N LEU A 42 -17.44 1.33 -5.90
CA LEU A 42 -18.87 1.46 -6.15
C LEU A 42 -19.47 2.72 -5.54
N THR A 43 -19.15 3.02 -4.27
CA THR A 43 -19.66 4.24 -3.60
C THR A 43 -19.21 5.53 -4.28
N ARG A 44 -18.04 5.53 -4.93
CA ARG A 44 -17.54 6.68 -5.70
C ARG A 44 -18.06 6.72 -7.14
N ALA A 45 -18.40 5.57 -7.73
CA ALA A 45 -18.86 5.47 -9.10
C ALA A 45 -20.37 5.72 -9.27
N GLU A 46 -21.14 5.73 -8.17
CA GLU A 46 -22.58 5.99 -8.12
C GLU A 46 -23.38 5.28 -9.24
N PRO A 47 -23.28 3.93 -9.35
CA PRO A 47 -23.90 3.19 -10.44
C PRO A 47 -25.43 3.35 -10.41
N SER A 48 -26.03 3.77 -11.52
CA SER A 48 -27.48 3.97 -11.64
C SER A 48 -28.28 2.68 -11.84
N THR A 49 -27.61 1.55 -12.09
CA THR A 49 -28.22 0.23 -12.29
C THR A 49 -27.41 -0.88 -11.62
N LEU A 50 -28.07 -2.01 -11.33
CA LEU A 50 -27.39 -3.21 -10.84
C LEU A 50 -26.40 -3.76 -11.86
N GLU A 51 -26.72 -3.70 -13.15
CA GLU A 51 -25.84 -4.15 -14.23
C GLU A 51 -24.51 -3.36 -14.25
N ALA A 52 -24.58 -2.04 -14.06
CA ALA A 52 -23.40 -1.19 -13.93
C ALA A 52 -22.60 -1.54 -12.67
N ALA A 53 -23.26 -1.75 -11.53
CA ALA A 53 -22.62 -2.18 -10.30
C ALA A 53 -21.94 -3.56 -10.45
N PHE A 54 -22.60 -4.53 -11.09
CA PHE A 54 -22.03 -5.85 -11.38
C PHE A 54 -20.82 -5.76 -12.31
N ALA A 55 -20.87 -4.91 -13.35
CA ALA A 55 -19.77 -4.71 -14.29
C ALA A 55 -18.53 -4.14 -13.59
N LEU A 56 -18.71 -3.16 -12.70
CA LEU A 56 -17.63 -2.61 -11.85
C LEU A 56 -17.03 -3.71 -10.97
N VAL A 57 -17.84 -4.39 -10.16
CA VAL A 57 -17.39 -5.48 -9.26
C VAL A 57 -16.57 -6.54 -9.99
N LEU A 58 -17.02 -6.98 -11.17
CA LEU A 58 -16.33 -8.00 -11.96
C LEU A 58 -15.05 -7.47 -12.61
N ARG A 59 -15.01 -6.21 -13.02
CA ARG A 59 -13.81 -5.54 -13.56
C ARG A 59 -12.74 -5.39 -12.47
N GLU A 60 -13.12 -4.97 -11.26
CA GLU A 60 -12.19 -4.86 -10.14
C GLU A 60 -11.69 -6.24 -9.68
N ASP A 61 -12.57 -7.25 -9.54
CA ASP A 61 -12.22 -8.65 -9.23
C ASP A 61 -11.22 -9.23 -10.25
N TYR A 62 -11.45 -8.98 -11.54
CA TYR A 62 -10.51 -9.35 -12.61
C TYR A 62 -9.20 -8.57 -12.56
N THR A 63 -9.23 -7.26 -12.31
CA THR A 63 -8.02 -6.42 -12.24
C THR A 63 -7.09 -6.87 -11.12
N VAL A 64 -7.66 -7.21 -9.95
CA VAL A 64 -6.90 -7.78 -8.82
C VAL A 64 -6.38 -9.17 -9.15
N ALA A 65 -7.20 -10.07 -9.70
CA ALA A 65 -6.74 -11.42 -10.05
C ALA A 65 -5.63 -11.42 -11.12
N SER A 66 -5.76 -10.57 -12.14
CA SER A 66 -4.79 -10.45 -13.24
C SER A 66 -3.47 -9.81 -12.82
N SER A 67 -3.47 -8.87 -11.87
CA SER A 67 -2.21 -8.28 -11.37
C SER A 67 -1.37 -9.30 -10.62
N TYR A 68 -1.98 -10.17 -9.80
CA TYR A 68 -1.28 -11.31 -9.20
C TYR A 68 -0.80 -12.33 -10.25
N ALA A 69 -1.61 -12.65 -11.26
CA ALA A 69 -1.19 -13.54 -12.34
C ALA A 69 0.02 -13.01 -13.12
N ARG A 70 0.06 -11.70 -13.39
CA ARG A 70 1.21 -11.04 -14.06
C ARG A 70 2.41 -10.89 -13.15
N ALA A 71 2.23 -10.63 -11.85
CA ALA A 71 3.34 -10.58 -10.89
C ALA A 71 4.07 -11.93 -10.72
N LEU A 72 3.45 -13.05 -11.16
CA LEU A 72 4.04 -14.38 -11.13
C LEU A 72 4.81 -14.75 -12.42
N THR A 73 4.79 -13.94 -13.48
CA THR A 73 5.65 -14.17 -14.65
C THR A 73 7.07 -13.64 -14.40
N PRO A 74 8.13 -14.46 -14.48
CA PRO A 74 9.51 -14.01 -14.21
C PRO A 74 10.05 -12.97 -15.20
N ASP A 75 9.39 -12.82 -16.36
CA ASP A 75 9.89 -12.14 -17.55
C ASP A 75 10.17 -10.64 -17.34
N ASP A 76 9.38 -9.96 -16.49
CA ASP A 76 9.56 -8.52 -16.19
C ASP A 76 10.88 -8.23 -15.41
N ARG A 77 11.65 -9.25 -14.98
CA ARG A 77 13.01 -9.06 -14.45
C ARG A 77 14.07 -8.85 -15.53
N ALA A 78 13.78 -9.15 -16.80
CA ALA A 78 14.71 -8.96 -17.92
C ALA A 78 14.82 -7.49 -18.38
N SER A 79 13.91 -6.61 -17.94
CA SER A 79 13.88 -5.18 -18.28
C SER A 79 14.22 -4.27 -17.09
N ALA A 80 14.82 -4.82 -16.04
CA ALA A 80 15.57 -3.98 -15.10
C ALA A 80 16.78 -3.40 -15.85
N PRO A 81 17.08 -2.09 -15.77
CA PRO A 81 18.34 -1.57 -16.26
C PRO A 81 19.49 -2.36 -15.63
N GLU A 82 20.53 -2.67 -16.42
CA GLU A 82 21.73 -3.30 -15.83
C GLU A 82 22.20 -2.45 -14.64
N PRO A 83 22.52 -3.09 -13.50
CA PRO A 83 23.03 -2.36 -12.36
C PRO A 83 24.35 -1.71 -12.78
N MET A 84 24.35 -0.37 -12.85
CA MET A 84 25.55 0.40 -13.14
C MET A 84 26.65 0.00 -12.17
N GLU A 85 27.73 -0.61 -12.68
CA GLU A 85 28.89 -0.93 -11.85
C GLU A 85 29.45 0.38 -11.28
N ILE A 86 29.47 0.45 -9.95
CA ILE A 86 30.09 1.55 -9.23
C ILE A 86 31.47 1.08 -8.84
N ASP A 87 32.48 1.46 -9.64
CA ASP A 87 33.87 1.18 -9.34
C ASP A 87 34.24 1.76 -7.96
N ALA A 88 34.72 0.88 -7.07
CA ALA A 88 35.25 1.29 -5.79
C ALA A 88 36.60 1.97 -6.00
N ILE A 89 36.62 3.30 -5.95
CA ILE A 89 37.87 4.08 -5.92
C ILE A 89 38.72 3.66 -4.72
N GLU A 90 39.79 2.91 -4.99
CA GLU A 90 40.76 2.53 -3.97
C GLU A 90 41.53 3.77 -3.49
N ALA A 91 41.12 4.31 -2.35
CA ALA A 91 41.82 5.40 -1.70
C ALA A 91 43.16 4.89 -1.15
N GLU A 92 44.24 5.07 -1.94
CA GLU A 92 45.60 4.67 -1.59
C GLU A 92 45.99 5.24 -0.21
N SER A 93 45.88 4.39 0.80
CA SER A 93 46.16 4.74 2.19
C SER A 93 47.66 4.74 2.42
N ARG A 94 48.37 5.70 1.82
CA ARG A 94 49.82 5.85 1.88
C ARG A 94 50.28 6.31 3.26
N SER A 95 50.20 5.40 4.21
CA SER A 95 50.63 5.55 5.60
C SER A 95 52.15 5.71 5.68
N ARG A 96 52.64 6.94 5.49
CA ARG A 96 54.01 7.33 5.84
C ARG A 96 54.00 8.42 6.91
N SER A 97 53.73 8.00 8.13
CA SER A 97 53.82 8.86 9.32
C SER A 97 55.28 9.12 9.69
N THR A 98 55.83 10.27 9.29
CA THR A 98 56.98 10.90 9.96
C THR A 98 56.88 12.42 9.93
N SER A 99 56.45 12.96 11.08
CA SER A 99 57.01 14.15 11.73
C SER A 99 56.67 15.58 11.26
N THR A 100 56.27 16.35 12.28
CA THR A 100 56.57 17.77 12.59
C THR A 100 55.78 18.94 11.96
N ALA A 101 55.50 19.90 12.87
CA ALA A 101 55.14 21.32 12.68
C ALA A 101 53.67 21.73 12.42
N CYS A 102 52.92 21.83 13.51
CA CYS A 102 52.15 23.03 13.96
C CYS A 102 51.38 23.90 12.94
N GLY A 103 50.06 24.08 13.17
CA GLY A 103 49.33 25.21 12.56
C GLY A 103 47.80 25.26 12.69
N GLN A 104 47.29 25.63 13.89
CA GLN A 104 46.03 26.37 14.14
C GLN A 104 44.65 25.87 13.63
N GLY A 105 43.64 25.98 14.51
CA GLY A 105 42.42 26.72 14.12
C GLY A 105 41.10 25.95 13.89
N SER A 106 40.74 24.97 14.72
CA SER A 106 39.45 24.29 14.61
C SER A 106 38.23 25.15 14.99
N THR A 107 37.54 25.73 14.02
CA THR A 107 36.08 26.01 14.10
C THR A 107 35.41 25.86 12.74
N THR A 108 34.58 24.82 12.56
CA THR A 108 33.24 24.85 11.92
C THR A 108 32.67 23.43 11.83
N THR A 109 31.68 23.15 12.69
CA THR A 109 30.47 22.34 12.43
C THR A 109 30.56 21.17 11.45
N THR A 110 31.03 20.01 11.91
CA THR A 110 30.74 18.72 11.25
C THR A 110 29.33 18.25 11.60
N ALA A 111 28.35 18.57 10.76
CA ALA A 111 27.03 17.96 10.83
C ALA A 111 27.12 16.48 10.39
N ARG A 112 27.28 15.56 11.35
CA ARG A 112 27.19 14.11 11.10
C ARG A 112 25.75 13.74 10.77
N ALA A 113 25.42 13.71 9.48
CA ALA A 113 24.22 13.06 8.97
C ALA A 113 24.37 11.53 9.11
N THR A 114 24.02 10.99 10.27
CA THR A 114 23.85 9.54 10.44
C THR A 114 22.64 9.10 9.64
N VAL A 115 22.86 8.43 8.50
CA VAL A 115 21.79 7.78 7.73
C VAL A 115 21.15 6.71 8.61
N VAL A 116 19.93 6.98 9.07
CA VAL A 116 19.15 6.04 9.87
C VAL A 116 18.65 4.93 8.94
N HIS A 117 19.18 3.72 9.14
CA HIS A 117 18.65 2.51 8.50
C HIS A 117 17.20 2.28 8.96
N TRP A 118 16.24 2.48 8.06
CA TRP A 118 14.82 2.29 8.37
C TRP A 118 14.45 0.79 8.24
N SER A 119 14.45 0.07 9.37
CA SER A 119 13.93 -1.29 9.43
C SER A 119 12.41 -1.27 9.57
N ALA A 120 11.66 -1.53 8.49
CA ALA A 120 10.21 -1.68 8.55
C ALA A 120 9.77 -3.05 9.08
N THR A 121 9.94 -3.30 10.39
CA THR A 121 9.39 -4.48 11.08
C THR A 121 8.39 -4.04 12.14
N ALA A 122 7.23 -3.56 11.70
CA ALA A 122 6.14 -3.09 12.56
C ALA A 122 4.91 -4.01 12.47
N VAL A 123 5.05 -5.25 12.95
CA VAL A 123 3.90 -6.07 13.37
C VAL A 123 3.96 -6.23 14.88
N ALA A 124 3.04 -5.56 15.57
CA ALA A 124 2.65 -5.77 16.97
C ALA A 124 3.78 -5.95 18.01
N SER A 125 4.41 -4.85 18.44
CA SER A 125 5.17 -4.81 19.71
C SER A 125 4.39 -4.00 20.77
N PRO A 126 3.74 -4.65 21.77
CA PRO A 126 2.74 -4.00 22.64
C PRO A 126 3.30 -2.97 23.64
N VAL A 127 4.63 -2.91 23.80
CA VAL A 127 5.31 -2.01 24.76
C VAL A 127 5.19 -0.52 24.37
N ILE A 128 4.99 -0.22 23.08
CA ILE A 128 4.86 1.18 22.60
C ILE A 128 3.51 1.77 23.02
N ALA A 129 2.42 0.99 22.92
CA ALA A 129 1.07 1.46 23.23
C ALA A 129 0.91 1.89 24.70
N GLN A 130 1.54 1.18 25.65
CA GLN A 130 1.48 1.53 27.07
C GLN A 130 2.16 2.88 27.39
N ARG A 131 3.15 3.33 26.60
CA ARG A 131 3.84 4.62 26.83
C ARG A 131 3.08 5.83 26.27
N CYS A 132 2.01 5.62 25.51
CA CYS A 132 1.12 6.69 25.04
C CYS A 132 0.09 7.07 26.11
N VAL A 133 -0.57 6.08 26.72
CA VAL A 133 -1.63 6.30 27.73
C VAL A 133 -1.09 7.05 28.96
N ALA A 134 0.11 6.69 29.44
CA ALA A 134 0.71 7.30 30.62
C ALA A 134 1.05 8.80 30.46
N ARG A 135 1.16 9.32 29.24
CA ARG A 135 1.51 10.74 28.99
C ARG A 135 0.31 11.67 28.87
N GLN A 136 -0.88 11.14 28.56
CA GLN A 136 -2.07 11.99 28.39
C GLN A 136 -2.69 12.42 29.73
N LEU A 137 -2.42 11.69 30.82
CA LEU A 137 -2.91 12.00 32.18
C LEU A 137 -2.06 13.01 32.97
N GLN A 138 -0.99 13.56 32.37
CA GLN A 138 -0.16 14.63 32.97
C GLN A 138 -0.34 15.99 32.26
N SER A 139 -1.37 16.11 31.42
CA SER A 139 -1.71 17.33 30.67
C SER A 139 -3.21 17.63 30.74
N CYS A 140 -3.77 17.51 31.95
CA CYS A 140 -5.07 18.03 32.38
C CYS A 140 -4.88 18.66 33.75
#